data_AF-A0A7Y4M2Q2-F1
#
_entry.id   AF-A0A7Y4M2Q2-F1
#
_cell.length_a   1.000
_cell.length_b   1.000
_cell.length_c   1.000
_cell.angle_alpha   90.00
_cell.angle_beta   90.00
_cell.angle_gamma   90.00
#
_symmetry.space_group_name_H-M   'P 1'
#
loop_
_entity.id
_entity.type
_entity.pdbx_description
1 polymer ?
#
loop_
_entity_poly.entity_id
_entity_poly.type
_entity_poly.pdbx_seq_one_letter_code
_entity_poly.pdbx_strand_id
1 'polypeptide(L)'
;MFRFFTRAPAINFKARSPERDLEVDRLRAGAIFRAIEDALQAAKAEHAGLTARVDEVLALAAVTFGNDTDEYLTRDAEDSRNQDNLGAEIANGQRRLSELAQTIGHFQFLRTALLTRFPDFNLANTTPAQSRDRQPKSH
;
A
#
# COMPACT_ATOMS: atom_id res chain seq x y z
N MET A 1 38.51 62.80 0.34
CA MET A 1 37.79 61.59 -0.11
C MET A 1 37.04 61.00 1.06
N PHE A 2 35.71 61.15 1.14
CA PHE A 2 34.90 60.48 2.16
C PHE A 2 34.29 59.22 1.56
N ARG A 3 34.69 58.04 2.06
CA ARG A 3 34.02 56.77 1.77
C ARG A 3 32.73 56.72 2.57
N PHE A 4 31.59 56.83 1.88
CA PHE A 4 30.30 56.49 2.46
C PHE A 4 30.22 54.97 2.59
N PHE A 5 30.35 54.46 3.81
CA PHE A 5 29.92 53.11 4.12
C PHE A 5 28.39 53.13 4.19
N THR A 6 27.72 52.71 3.12
CA THR A 6 26.30 52.40 3.14
C THR A 6 26.10 51.19 4.05
N ARG A 7 25.53 51.43 5.24
CA ARG A 7 25.11 50.38 6.16
C ARG A 7 24.01 49.58 5.47
N ALA A 8 24.26 48.29 5.22
CA ALA A 8 23.24 47.40 4.65
C ALA A 8 21.97 47.43 5.52
N PRO A 9 20.76 47.46 4.93
CA PRO A 9 19.54 47.42 5.71
C PRO A 9 19.50 46.12 6.53
N ALA A 10 19.24 46.24 7.83
CA ALA A 10 19.01 45.09 8.68
C ALA A 10 17.71 44.41 8.24
N ILE A 11 17.83 43.33 7.46
CA ILE A 11 16.70 42.49 7.11
C ILE A 11 16.27 41.77 8.39
N ASN A 12 15.14 42.19 8.96
CA ASN A 12 14.54 41.52 10.12
C ASN A 12 13.88 40.20 9.66
N PHE A 13 14.68 39.14 9.57
CA PHE A 13 14.17 37.80 9.31
C PHE A 13 13.32 37.32 10.50
N LYS A 14 12.02 37.10 10.27
CA LYS A 14 11.11 36.49 11.25
C LYS A 14 11.05 34.99 11.01
N ALA A 15 11.85 34.23 11.75
CA ALA A 15 11.78 32.78 11.75
C ALA A 15 10.50 32.29 12.46
N ARG A 16 9.97 31.13 12.06
CA ARG A 16 8.96 30.41 12.86
C ARG A 16 9.63 29.85 14.11
N SER A 17 8.80 29.51 15.10
CA SER A 17 9.31 28.89 16.33
C SER A 17 9.64 27.42 16.07
N PRO A 18 10.73 26.88 16.63
CA PRO A 18 11.13 25.49 16.42
C PRO A 18 10.03 24.46 16.74
N GLU A 19 9.18 24.75 17.73
CA GLU A 19 8.08 23.86 18.15
C GLU A 19 7.02 23.72 17.05
N ARG A 20 6.74 24.81 16.31
CA ARG A 20 5.78 24.75 15.21
C ARG A 20 6.33 24.02 14.01
N ASP A 21 7.63 24.15 13.75
CA ASP A 21 8.27 23.42 12.66
C ASP A 21 8.28 21.91 12.96
N LEU A 22 8.60 21.51 14.20
CA LEU A 22 8.50 20.13 14.66
C LEU A 22 7.09 19.56 14.55
N GLU A 23 6.06 20.34 14.94
CA GLU A 23 4.68 19.89 14.84
C GLU A 23 4.25 19.66 13.38
N VAL A 24 4.64 20.56 12.47
CA VAL A 24 4.37 20.40 11.04
C VAL A 24 5.07 19.17 10.47
N ASP A 25 6.30 18.90 10.90
CA ASP A 25 7.05 17.72 10.45
C ASP A 25 6.42 16.41 10.96
N ARG A 26 5.89 16.40 12.19
CA ARG A 26 5.09 15.26 12.69
C ARG A 26 3.83 15.03 11.87
N LEU A 27 3.09 16.08 11.54
CA LEU A 27 1.88 15.98 10.72
C LEU A 27 2.18 15.40 9.34
N ARG A 28 3.30 15.81 8.71
CA ARG A 28 3.74 15.27 7.42
C ARG A 28 4.15 13.81 7.51
N ALA A 29 4.96 13.44 8.50
CA ALA A 29 5.33 12.05 8.75
C ALA A 29 4.08 11.18 8.94
N GLY A 30 3.06 11.69 9.63
CA GLY A 30 1.80 10.98 9.81
C GLY A 30 0.95 10.81 8.56
N ALA A 31 0.91 11.82 7.69
CA ALA A 31 0.25 11.69 6.41
C ALA A 31 0.90 10.58 5.56
N ILE A 32 2.24 10.54 5.54
CA ILE A 32 3.00 9.52 4.81
C ILE A 32 2.77 8.13 5.43
N PHE A 33 2.81 8.03 6.76
CA PHE A 33 2.56 6.77 7.45
C PHE A 33 1.18 6.19 7.11
N ARG A 34 0.11 7.01 7.17
CA ARG A 34 -1.24 6.56 6.79
C ARG A 34 -1.29 6.08 5.34
N ALA A 35 -0.67 6.81 4.41
CA ALA A 35 -0.63 6.40 3.01
C ALA A 35 0.07 5.05 2.80
N ILE A 36 1.14 4.77 3.57
CA ILE A 36 1.82 3.47 3.56
C ILE A 36 0.90 2.37 4.11
N GLU A 37 0.23 2.62 5.23
CA GLU A 37 -0.69 1.64 5.82
C GLU A 37 -1.86 1.31 4.88
N ASP A 38 -2.46 2.33 4.26
CA ASP A 38 -3.56 2.16 3.30
C ASP A 38 -3.11 1.32 2.10
N ALA A 39 -1.94 1.62 1.53
CA ALA A 39 -1.36 0.84 0.43
C ALA A 39 -1.04 -0.60 0.85
N LEU A 40 -0.53 -0.80 2.07
CA LEU A 40 -0.23 -2.11 2.62
C LEU A 40 -1.51 -2.95 2.81
N GLN A 41 -2.58 -2.35 3.32
CA GLN A 41 -3.87 -3.02 3.49
C GLN A 41 -4.48 -3.39 2.14
N ALA A 42 -4.46 -2.47 1.17
CA ALA A 42 -4.96 -2.72 -0.18
C ALA A 42 -4.20 -3.88 -0.85
N ALA A 43 -2.86 -3.89 -0.79
CA ALA A 43 -2.05 -4.96 -1.38
C ALA A 43 -2.30 -6.32 -0.70
N LYS A 44 -2.48 -6.35 0.62
CA LYS A 44 -2.85 -7.58 1.35
C LYS A 44 -4.24 -8.09 0.97
N ALA A 45 -5.21 -7.19 0.83
CA ALA A 45 -6.57 -7.56 0.42
C ALA A 45 -6.58 -8.12 -1.01
N GLU A 46 -5.84 -7.49 -1.94
CA GLU A 46 -5.66 -8.01 -3.30
C GLU A 46 -5.00 -9.39 -3.29
N HIS A 47 -3.92 -9.57 -2.51
CA HIS A 47 -3.24 -10.85 -2.39
C HIS A 47 -4.18 -11.95 -1.88
N ALA A 48 -4.94 -11.68 -0.82
CA ALA A 48 -5.89 -12.63 -0.25
C ALA A 48 -7.00 -12.99 -1.25
N GLY A 49 -7.58 -12.00 -1.92
CA GLY A 49 -8.62 -12.22 -2.92
C GLY A 49 -8.12 -12.95 -4.17
N LEU A 50 -6.88 -12.70 -4.59
CA LEU A 50 -6.26 -13.43 -5.70
C LEU A 50 -5.91 -14.87 -5.31
N THR A 51 -5.43 -15.09 -4.09
CA THR A 51 -5.14 -16.45 -3.57
C THR A 51 -6.39 -17.31 -3.65
N ALA A 52 -7.52 -16.82 -3.14
CA ALA A 52 -8.79 -17.54 -3.17
C ALA A 52 -9.24 -17.91 -4.60
N ARG A 53 -9.08 -16.99 -5.56
CA ARG A 53 -9.40 -17.26 -6.98
C ARG A 53 -8.46 -18.27 -7.62
N VAL A 54 -7.17 -18.22 -7.31
CA VAL A 54 -6.21 -19.22 -7.81
C VAL A 54 -6.53 -20.60 -7.24
N ASP A 55 -6.87 -20.69 -5.96
CA ASP A 55 -7.27 -21.94 -5.32
C ASP A 55 -8.55 -22.53 -5.94
N GLU A 56 -9.51 -21.68 -6.30
CA GLU A 56 -10.74 -22.09 -7.01
C GLU A 56 -10.42 -22.65 -8.41
N VAL A 57 -9.57 -21.97 -9.19
CA VAL A 57 -9.15 -22.44 -10.51
C VAL A 57 -8.36 -23.74 -10.41
N LEU A 58 -7.52 -23.91 -9.39
CA LEU A 58 -6.81 -25.15 -9.12
C LEU A 58 -7.78 -26.30 -8.81
N ALA A 59 -8.81 -26.04 -7.99
CA ALA A 59 -9.83 -27.04 -7.69
C ALA A 59 -10.63 -27.43 -8.94
N LEU A 60 -10.99 -26.45 -9.78
CA LEU A 60 -11.68 -26.71 -11.04
C LEU A 60 -10.82 -27.54 -11.99
N ALA A 61 -9.54 -27.22 -12.11
CA ALA A 61 -8.60 -27.99 -12.93
C ALA A 61 -8.48 -29.44 -12.44
N ALA A 62 -8.41 -29.66 -11.12
CA ALA A 62 -8.34 -31.00 -10.55
C ALA A 62 -9.61 -31.83 -10.79
N VAL A 63 -10.79 -31.20 -10.81
CA VAL A 63 -12.07 -31.87 -11.12
C VAL A 63 -12.20 -32.15 -12.61
N THR A 64 -11.81 -31.20 -13.46
CA THR A 64 -12.02 -31.27 -14.91
C THR A 64 -11.17 -32.35 -15.57
N PHE A 65 -9.96 -32.59 -15.06
CA PHE A 65 -8.98 -33.44 -15.74
C PHE A 65 -8.70 -34.79 -15.07
N GLY A 66 -9.45 -35.13 -14.01
CA GLY A 66 -9.25 -36.38 -13.29
C GLY A 66 -7.79 -36.61 -12.86
N ASN A 67 -7.44 -37.83 -12.48
CA ASN A 67 -6.06 -38.25 -12.23
C ASN A 67 -5.71 -39.46 -13.09
N ASP A 68 -6.46 -39.69 -14.18
CA ASP A 68 -6.33 -40.90 -14.97
C ASP A 68 -5.13 -40.80 -15.92
N THR A 69 -4.26 -41.79 -15.82
CA THR A 69 -2.92 -41.75 -16.42
C THR A 69 -2.95 -41.94 -17.95
N ASP A 70 -4.10 -42.32 -18.50
CA ASP A 70 -4.31 -42.66 -19.93
C ASP A 70 -5.19 -41.62 -20.68
N GLU A 71 -5.66 -40.57 -19.99
CA GLU A 71 -6.63 -39.60 -20.53
C GLU A 71 -6.04 -38.77 -21.68
N TYR A 72 -4.74 -38.50 -21.67
CA TYR A 72 -4.06 -37.71 -22.69
C TYR A 72 -4.06 -38.32 -24.10
N LEU A 73 -4.31 -39.63 -24.24
CA LEU A 73 -4.31 -40.32 -25.54
C LEU A 73 -5.68 -40.30 -26.24
N THR A 74 -6.77 -40.10 -25.48
CA THR A 74 -8.15 -40.14 -26.00
C THR A 74 -8.89 -38.81 -25.86
N ARG A 75 -8.22 -37.75 -25.41
CA ARG A 75 -8.90 -36.51 -25.05
C ARG A 75 -9.30 -35.68 -26.27
N ASP A 76 -10.52 -35.16 -26.22
CA ASP A 76 -11.05 -34.28 -27.26
C ASP A 76 -10.29 -32.94 -27.29
N ALA A 77 -10.26 -32.32 -28.49
CA ALA A 77 -9.55 -31.06 -28.71
C ALA A 77 -10.11 -29.89 -27.89
N GLU A 78 -11.37 -29.97 -27.45
CA GLU A 78 -12.03 -28.96 -26.63
C GLU A 78 -11.51 -28.99 -25.18
N ASP A 79 -11.40 -30.17 -24.57
CA ASP A 79 -10.87 -30.33 -23.21
C ASP A 79 -9.40 -29.93 -23.12
N SER A 80 -8.64 -30.13 -24.20
CA SER A 80 -7.25 -29.68 -24.27
C SER A 80 -7.12 -28.15 -24.26
N ARG A 81 -8.00 -27.45 -24.97
CA ARG A 81 -8.03 -25.98 -24.93
C ARG A 81 -8.44 -25.46 -23.55
N ASN A 82 -9.39 -26.13 -22.89
CA ASN A 82 -9.81 -25.78 -21.54
C ASN A 82 -8.66 -25.97 -20.54
N GLN A 83 -7.83 -27.01 -20.70
CA GLN A 83 -6.65 -27.21 -19.85
C GLN A 83 -5.62 -26.11 -20.04
N ASP A 84 -5.31 -25.76 -21.28
CA ASP A 84 -4.33 -24.71 -21.58
C ASP A 84 -4.77 -23.37 -21.00
N ASN A 85 -6.06 -23.05 -21.09
CA ASN A 85 -6.64 -21.83 -20.52
C ASN A 85 -6.49 -21.80 -18.99
N LEU A 86 -6.90 -22.88 -18.30
CA LEU A 86 -6.78 -22.98 -16.84
C LEU A 86 -5.31 -22.91 -16.40
N GLY A 87 -4.41 -23.57 -17.13
CA GLY A 87 -2.96 -23.50 -16.89
C GLY A 87 -2.42 -22.08 -17.01
N ALA A 88 -2.83 -21.33 -18.04
CA ALA A 88 -2.43 -19.94 -18.23
C ALA A 88 -2.96 -19.02 -17.12
N GLU A 89 -4.20 -19.23 -16.66
CA GLU A 89 -4.80 -18.47 -15.55
C GLU A 89 -4.04 -18.72 -14.24
N ILE A 90 -3.74 -19.98 -13.92
CA ILE A 90 -2.96 -20.36 -12.73
C ILE A 90 -1.58 -19.71 -12.77
N ALA A 91 -0.87 -19.81 -13.90
CA ALA A 91 0.47 -19.25 -14.05
C ALA A 91 0.48 -17.72 -13.87
N ASN A 92 -0.51 -17.02 -14.46
CA ASN A 92 -0.65 -15.58 -14.31
C ASN A 92 -0.99 -15.18 -12.87
N GLY A 93 -1.88 -15.92 -12.22
CA GLY A 93 -2.25 -15.72 -10.82
C GLY A 93 -1.05 -15.88 -9.89
N GLN A 94 -0.30 -16.98 -10.03
CA GLN A 94 0.92 -17.24 -9.25
C GLN A 94 1.98 -16.15 -9.45
N ARG A 95 2.20 -15.71 -10.68
CA ARG A 95 3.12 -14.59 -10.98
C ARG A 95 2.69 -13.33 -10.23
N ARG A 96 1.42 -12.95 -10.32
CA ARG A 96 0.90 -11.76 -9.65
C ARG A 96 0.95 -11.87 -8.13
N LEU A 97 0.71 -13.06 -7.55
CA LEU A 97 0.88 -13.28 -6.11
C LEU A 97 2.33 -13.03 -5.67
N SER A 98 3.32 -13.49 -6.44
CA SER A 98 4.74 -13.21 -6.16
C SER A 98 5.06 -11.72 -6.22
N GLU A 99 4.55 -11.00 -7.22
CA GLU A 99 4.70 -9.54 -7.33
C GLU A 99 4.06 -8.80 -6.14
N LEU A 100 2.87 -9.23 -5.71
CA LEU A 100 2.20 -8.66 -4.54
C LEU A 100 2.96 -8.94 -3.24
N ALA A 101 3.50 -10.14 -3.07
CA ALA A 101 4.32 -10.48 -1.91
C ALA A 101 5.57 -9.57 -1.80
N GLN A 102 6.24 -9.32 -2.93
CA GLN A 102 7.38 -8.38 -2.99
C GLN A 102 6.93 -6.94 -2.64
N THR A 103 5.83 -6.50 -3.23
CA THR A 103 5.27 -5.15 -2.99
C THR A 103 4.88 -4.95 -1.52
N ILE A 104 4.24 -5.94 -0.90
CA ILE A 104 3.92 -5.95 0.53
C ILE A 104 5.21 -5.82 1.36
N GLY A 105 6.27 -6.56 1.01
CA GLY A 105 7.57 -6.45 1.65
C GLY A 105 8.16 -5.04 1.56
N HIS A 106 8.07 -4.38 0.40
CA HIS A 106 8.52 -3.00 0.23
C HIS A 106 7.76 -2.03 1.15
N PHE A 107 6.44 -2.15 1.23
CA PHE A 107 5.63 -1.30 2.11
C PHE A 107 5.93 -1.54 3.60
N GLN A 108 6.14 -2.79 4.02
CA GLN A 108 6.57 -3.11 5.39
C GLN A 108 7.93 -2.51 5.73
N PHE A 109 8.87 -2.53 4.78
CA PHE A 109 10.16 -1.89 4.93
C PHE A 109 10.00 -0.37 5.10
N LEU A 110 9.24 0.29 4.22
CA LEU A 110 9.01 1.74 4.29
C LEU A 110 8.34 2.15 5.60
N ARG A 111 7.34 1.38 6.04
CA ARG A 111 6.68 1.55 7.35
C ARG A 111 7.71 1.53 8.49
N THR A 112 8.56 0.50 8.52
CA THR A 112 9.58 0.32 9.55
C THR A 112 10.63 1.42 9.52
N ALA A 113 11.10 1.78 8.33
CA ALA A 113 12.06 2.86 8.14
C ALA A 113 11.51 4.20 8.64
N LEU A 114 10.24 4.51 8.35
CA LEU A 114 9.58 5.73 8.82
C LEU A 114 9.50 5.76 10.35
N LEU A 115 9.02 4.69 10.98
CA LEU A 115 8.93 4.61 12.44
C LEU A 115 10.30 4.71 13.12
N THR A 116 11.33 4.15 12.51
CA THR A 116 12.71 4.21 13.03
C THR A 116 13.30 5.62 12.92
N ARG A 117 12.99 6.35 11.83
CA ARG A 117 13.53 7.69 11.57
C ARG A 117 12.73 8.81 12.25
N PHE A 118 11.46 8.57 12.56
CA PHE A 118 10.58 9.51 13.22
C PHE A 118 10.00 8.88 14.50
N PRO A 119 10.81 8.63 15.54
CA PRO A 119 10.32 7.98 16.78
C PRO A 119 9.29 8.84 17.53
N ASP A 120 9.38 10.17 17.39
CA ASP A 120 8.45 11.12 18.02
C ASP A 120 7.13 11.27 17.26
N PHE A 121 6.98 10.60 16.11
CA PHE A 121 5.73 10.53 15.38
C PHE A 121 4.78 9.60 16.15
N ASN A 122 3.99 10.19 17.05
CA ASN A 122 3.09 9.45 17.91
C ASN A 122 1.89 8.90 17.13
N LEU A 123 1.82 7.57 16.98
CA LEU A 123 0.74 6.84 16.30
C LEU A 123 -0.66 7.15 16.89
N ALA A 124 -0.73 7.62 18.14
CA ALA A 124 -1.99 7.94 18.82
C ALA A 124 -2.72 9.17 18.23
N ASN A 125 -1.98 10.14 17.67
CA ASN A 125 -2.56 11.39 17.16
C ASN A 125 -3.08 11.28 15.72
N THR A 126 -2.88 10.13 15.06
CA THR A 126 -3.35 9.90 13.70
C THR A 126 -4.80 9.38 13.60
N THR A 127 -5.50 9.21 14.71
CA THR A 127 -6.95 8.97 14.69
C THR A 127 -7.65 10.20 14.10
N PRO A 128 -8.45 10.09 13.03
CA PRO A 128 -9.18 11.24 12.53
C PRO A 128 -10.10 11.72 13.65
N ALA A 129 -9.96 12.99 14.03
CA ALA A 129 -10.89 13.66 14.90
C ALA A 129 -12.28 13.52 14.28
N GLN A 130 -13.06 12.55 14.78
CA GLN A 130 -14.48 12.45 14.49
C GLN A 130 -15.08 13.80 14.90
N SER A 131 -15.66 14.44 13.89
CA SER A 131 -16.38 15.70 13.91
C SER A 131 -17.41 15.75 15.03
N ARG A 132 -16.96 16.14 16.22
CA ARG A 132 -17.82 16.70 17.26
C ARG A 132 -18.16 18.13 16.86
N ASP A 133 -19.18 18.30 16.03
CA ASP A 133 -20.24 19.29 16.26
C ASP A 133 -21.23 19.33 15.09
N ARG A 134 -22.41 18.74 15.32
CA ARG A 134 -23.67 19.27 14.79
C ARG A 134 -24.73 19.06 15.86
N GLN A 135 -24.81 20.01 16.80
CA GLN A 135 -26.06 20.21 17.55
C GLN A 135 -27.15 20.64 16.56
N PRO A 136 -28.33 20.00 16.55
CA PRO A 136 -29.49 20.55 15.86
C PRO A 136 -30.06 21.71 16.70
N LYS A 137 -30.14 22.90 16.11
CA LYS A 137 -30.97 23.99 16.65
C LYS A 137 -32.43 23.58 16.52
N SER A 138 -33.11 23.40 17.65
CA SER A 138 -34.57 23.30 17.72
C SER A 138 -35.19 24.68 17.47
N HIS A 139 -36.09 24.76 16.49
CA HIS A 139 -37.05 25.85 16.36
C HIS A 139 -38.31 25.54 17.17
#